data_AF-A0A1B1TFH1-F1
#
_entry.id   AF-A0A1B1TFH1-F1
#
_cell.length_a   1.000
_cell.length_b   1.000
_cell.length_c   1.000
_cell.angle_alpha   90.00
_cell.angle_beta   90.00
_cell.angle_gamma   90.00
#
_symmetry.space_group_name_H-M   'P 1'
#
loop_
_entity.id
_entity.type
_entity.pdbx_description
1 polymer ?
#
loop_
_entity_poly.entity_id
_entity_poly.type
_entity_poly.pdbx_seq_one_letter_code
_entity_poly.pdbx_strand_id
1 'polypeptide(L)'
;MWTRKGTILLASGISLILIGMMISNFQFIIIGLTFIAFLSINGWVDGHSDLEISRELSAYNVYKGDKIMVDLTITNNSYKRTQQIEIFDNVPHEMKLHFGINK
;
A
#
# COMPACT_ATOMS: atom_id res chain seq x y z
N MET A 1 7.59 5.78 -0.51
CA MET A 1 6.61 5.28 -1.51
C MET A 1 5.44 6.26 -1.63
N TRP A 2 5.20 6.83 -2.82
CA TRP A 2 4.00 7.66 -3.07
C TRP A 2 2.85 6.76 -3.55
N THR A 3 2.08 6.20 -2.62
CA THR A 3 0.87 5.43 -2.96
C THR A 3 -0.29 6.38 -3.23
N ARG A 4 -1.31 5.92 -3.98
CA ARG A 4 -2.53 6.70 -4.25
C ARG A 4 -3.20 7.16 -2.96
N LYS A 5 -3.25 6.29 -1.94
CA LYS A 5 -3.83 6.61 -0.63
C LYS A 5 -2.98 7.62 0.14
N GLY A 6 -1.66 7.49 0.10
CA GLY A 6 -0.75 8.46 0.72
C GLY A 6 -0.89 9.85 0.12
N THR A 7 -1.07 9.94 -1.19
CA THR A 7 -1.30 11.21 -1.90
C THR A 7 -2.63 11.87 -1.49
N ILE A 8 -3.70 11.08 -1.37
CA ILE A 8 -5.01 11.57 -0.90
C ILE A 8 -4.92 12.06 0.55
N LEU A 9 -4.22 11.32 1.41
CA LEU A 9 -4.03 11.69 2.82
C LEU A 9 -3.20 12.97 2.98
N LEU A 10 -2.22 13.18 2.10
CA LEU A 10 -1.41 14.40 2.06
C LEU A 10 -2.29 15.59 1.63
N ALA A 11 -3.03 15.43 0.54
CA ALA A 11 -3.93 16.46 0.03
C ALA A 11 -5.02 16.83 1.05
N SER A 12 -5.59 15.85 1.74
CA SER A 12 -6.57 16.09 2.80
C SER A 12 -5.95 16.80 4.00
N GLY A 13 -4.74 16.40 4.43
CA GLY A 13 -4.00 17.06 5.52
C GLY A 13 -3.73 18.54 5.23
N ILE A 14 -3.23 18.88 4.04
CA ILE A 14 -3.01 20.27 3.62
C ILE A 14 -4.32 21.05 3.58
N SER A 15 -5.38 20.45 3.01
CA SER A 15 -6.69 21.09 2.89
C SER A 15 -7.29 21.42 4.27
N LEU A 16 -7.17 20.49 5.24
CA LEU A 16 -7.62 20.69 6.62
C LEU A 16 -6.87 21.83 7.33
N ILE A 17 -5.56 21.96 7.09
CA ILE A 17 -4.77 23.07 7.65
C ILE A 17 -5.25 24.40 7.06
N LEU A 18 -5.43 24.48 5.73
CA LEU A 18 -5.90 25.70 5.06
C LEU A 18 -7.29 26.12 5.55
N ILE A 19 -8.24 25.19 5.60
CA ILE A 19 -9.60 25.45 6.09
C ILE A 19 -9.57 25.83 7.58
N GLY A 20 -8.76 25.14 8.38
CA GLY A 20 -8.58 25.44 9.80
C GLY A 20 -8.03 26.84 10.04
N MET A 21 -7.10 27.31 9.20
CA MET A 21 -6.58 28.69 9.25
C MET A 21 -7.65 29.71 8.83
N MET A 22 -8.47 29.43 7.81
CA MET A 22 -9.53 30.34 7.37
C MET A 22 -10.63 30.54 8.42
N ILE A 23 -11.00 29.47 9.13
CA ILE A 23 -12.06 29.50 10.15
C ILE A 23 -11.47 29.79 11.56
N SER A 24 -10.14 29.94 11.66
CA SER A 24 -9.40 30.10 12.92
C SER A 24 -9.71 29.00 13.94
N ASN A 25 -9.90 27.76 13.47
CA ASN A 25 -10.20 26.61 14.31
C ASN A 25 -8.97 25.71 14.48
N PHE A 26 -8.43 25.68 15.70
CA PHE A 26 -7.22 24.94 16.05
C PHE A 26 -7.36 23.42 15.90
N GLN A 27 -8.56 22.85 16.08
CA GLN A 27 -8.77 21.40 16.02
C GLN A 27 -8.52 20.89 14.59
N PHE A 28 -8.99 21.60 13.57
CA PHE A 28 -8.74 21.23 12.17
C PHE A 28 -7.26 21.35 11.79
N ILE A 29 -6.57 22.36 12.31
CA ILE A 29 -5.13 22.53 12.08
C ILE A 29 -4.35 21.36 12.72
N ILE A 30 -4.69 20.97 13.95
CA ILE A 30 -4.04 19.85 14.64
C ILE A 30 -4.28 18.54 13.88
N ILE A 31 -5.51 18.26 13.43
CA ILE A 31 -5.83 17.05 12.66
C ILE A 31 -5.10 17.03 11.30
N GLY A 32 -5.00 18.18 10.62
CA GLY A 32 -4.24 18.26 9.37
C GLY A 32 -2.74 18.02 9.58
N LEU A 33 -2.17 18.57 10.66
CA LEU A 33 -0.77 18.34 11.05
C LEU A 33 -0.51 16.88 11.43
N THR A 34 -1.43 16.18 12.09
CA THR A 34 -1.24 14.76 12.41
C THR A 34 -1.22 13.88 11.16
N PHE A 35 -2.00 14.19 10.13
CA PHE A 35 -1.93 13.46 8.85
C PHE A 35 -0.59 13.65 8.14
N ILE A 36 -0.06 14.88 8.13
CA ILE A 36 1.26 15.17 7.56
C ILE A 36 2.35 14.50 8.39
N ALA A 37 2.29 14.59 9.73
CA ALA A 37 3.26 13.95 10.61
C ALA A 37 3.25 12.43 10.46
N PHE A 38 2.07 11.82 10.33
CA PHE A 38 1.95 10.38 10.07
C PHE A 38 2.63 9.98 8.77
N LEU A 39 2.41 10.72 7.67
CA LEU A 39 3.08 10.47 6.40
C LEU A 39 4.59 10.70 6.50
N SER A 40 5.03 11.76 7.18
CA SER A 40 6.45 12.07 7.34
C SER A 40 7.16 11.01 8.17
N ILE A 41 6.56 10.49 9.24
CA ILE A 41 7.14 9.40 10.03
C ILE A 41 7.22 8.13 9.19
N ASN A 42 6.15 7.76 8.48
CA ASN A 42 6.16 6.56 7.63
C ASN A 42 7.05 6.71 6.39
N GLY A 43 7.26 7.92 5.90
CA GLY A 43 8.07 8.23 4.72
C GLY A 43 9.55 8.48 5.04
N TRP A 44 9.86 9.04 6.21
CA TRP A 44 11.23 9.31 6.67
C TRP A 44 11.82 8.10 7.39
N VAL A 45 11.06 7.30 8.15
CA VAL A 45 11.60 6.11 8.83
C VAL A 45 12.14 5.15 7.76
N ASP A 46 13.41 5.36 7.47
CA ASP A 46 14.16 4.71 6.41
C ASP A 46 14.39 3.29 6.89
N GLY A 47 13.75 2.40 6.17
CA GLY A 47 13.42 1.09 6.68
C GLY A 47 12.20 0.59 5.94
N HIS A 48 12.31 0.56 4.61
CA HIS A 48 11.59 -0.48 3.89
C HIS A 48 11.82 -1.77 4.68
N SER A 49 10.74 -2.41 5.12
CA SER A 49 10.90 -3.75 5.66
C SER A 49 11.62 -4.57 4.60
N ASP A 50 12.62 -5.33 5.04
CA ASP A 50 13.25 -6.31 4.19
C ASP A 50 12.19 -7.38 3.90
N LEU A 51 11.50 -7.19 2.79
CA LEU A 51 10.40 -8.03 2.36
C LEU A 51 10.94 -8.96 1.29
N GLU A 52 10.97 -10.24 1.60
CA GLU A 52 11.24 -11.28 0.64
C GLU A 52 9.91 -11.72 0.01
N ILE A 53 9.84 -11.63 -1.32
CA ILE A 53 8.64 -11.98 -2.08
C ILE A 53 8.98 -13.17 -2.96
N SER A 54 8.35 -14.31 -2.70
CA SER A 54 8.42 -15.50 -3.55
C SER A 54 7.11 -15.67 -4.30
N ARG A 55 7.21 -15.97 -5.60
CA ARG A 55 6.08 -16.25 -6.48
C ARG A 55 6.24 -17.63 -7.06
N GLU A 56 5.29 -18.51 -6.77
CA GLU A 56 5.26 -19.87 -7.29
C GLU A 56 4.02 -20.06 -8.18
N LEU A 57 4.21 -20.79 -9.29
CA LEU A 57 3.15 -21.07 -10.25
C LEU A 57 2.87 -22.57 -10.26
N SER A 58 1.60 -22.95 -10.23
CA SER A 58 1.21 -24.36 -10.28
C SER A 58 1.54 -25.05 -11.61
N ALA A 59 1.66 -24.29 -12.71
CA ALA A 59 1.98 -24.81 -14.03
C ALA A 59 2.63 -23.74 -14.92
N TYR A 60 3.57 -24.16 -15.77
CA TYR A 60 4.28 -23.29 -16.72
C TYR A 60 3.69 -23.33 -18.13
N ASN A 61 3.12 -24.46 -18.54
CA ASN A 61 2.44 -24.62 -19.83
C ASN A 61 0.94 -24.56 -19.62
N VAL A 62 0.30 -23.55 -20.20
CA VAL A 62 -1.09 -23.21 -19.92
C VAL A 62 -1.82 -23.05 -21.23
N TYR A 63 -2.96 -23.72 -21.37
CA TYR A 63 -3.81 -23.60 -22.55
C TYR A 63 -5.04 -22.75 -22.26
N LYS A 64 -5.74 -22.36 -23.33
CA LYS A 64 -6.93 -21.53 -23.22
C LYS A 64 -8.03 -22.24 -22.42
N GLY A 65 -8.39 -21.66 -21.29
CA GLY A 65 -9.44 -22.18 -20.40
C GLY A 65 -8.89 -22.87 -19.13
N ASP A 66 -7.59 -23.11 -19.06
CA ASP A 66 -6.96 -23.66 -17.87
C ASP A 66 -6.94 -22.64 -16.73
N LYS A 67 -6.98 -23.16 -15.50
CA LYS A 67 -6.85 -22.37 -14.28
C LYS A 67 -5.46 -22.58 -13.70
N ILE A 68 -4.75 -21.48 -13.45
CA ILE A 68 -3.44 -21.48 -12.80
C ILE A 68 -3.63 -20.97 -11.37
N MET A 69 -2.98 -21.62 -10.41
CA MET A 69 -2.82 -21.10 -9.07
C MET A 69 -1.48 -20.37 -8.97
N VAL A 70 -1.53 -19.13 -8.47
CA VAL A 70 -0.35 -18.31 -8.21
C VAL A 70 -0.25 -18.14 -6.71
N ASP A 71 0.79 -18.71 -6.14
CA ASP A 71 1.07 -18.60 -4.71
C ASP A 71 2.10 -17.48 -4.50
N LEU A 72 1.68 -16.42 -3.82
CA LEU A 72 2.52 -15.28 -3.45
C LEU A 72 2.82 -15.37 -1.96
N THR A 73 4.07 -15.67 -1.62
CA THR A 73 4.55 -15.73 -0.23
C THR A 73 5.36 -14.47 0.06
N ILE A 74 4.95 -13.71 1.07
CA ILE A 74 5.60 -12.47 1.48
C ILE A 74 6.11 -12.65 2.90
N THR A 75 7.42 -12.66 3.07
CA THR A 75 8.09 -12.81 4.36
C THR A 75 8.69 -11.48 4.76
N ASN A 76 8.33 -10.99 5.96
CA ASN A 76 8.99 -9.83 6.55
C ASN A 76 10.20 -10.29 7.36
N ASN A 77 11.38 -10.17 6.78
CA ASN A 77 12.66 -10.50 7.41
C ASN A 77 13.16 -9.36 8.33
N SER A 78 12.41 -8.25 8.42
CA SER A 78 12.76 -7.12 9.26
C SER A 78 12.21 -7.25 10.69
N TYR A 79 12.96 -6.74 11.67
CA TYR A 79 12.51 -6.64 13.07
C TYR A 79 11.36 -5.64 13.27
N LYS A 80 11.02 -4.85 12.26
CA LYS A 80 9.94 -3.86 12.29
C LYS A 80 8.67 -4.45 11.72
N ARG A 81 7.53 -4.21 12.38
CA ARG A 81 6.21 -4.59 11.87
C ARG A 81 5.83 -3.72 10.68
N THR A 82 5.64 -4.31 9.51
CA THR A 82 5.06 -3.63 8.35
C THR A 82 3.58 -3.35 8.64
N GLN A 83 3.17 -2.08 8.63
CA GLN A 83 1.81 -1.68 9.01
C GLN A 83 0.82 -1.81 7.86
N GLN A 84 1.20 -1.36 6.66
CA GLN A 84 0.36 -1.38 5.46
C GLN A 84 1.16 -1.96 4.30
N ILE A 85 0.75 -3.14 3.82
CA ILE A 85 1.32 -3.80 2.65
C ILE A 85 0.33 -3.64 1.50
N GLU A 86 0.80 -3.16 0.36
CA GLU A 86 0.05 -3.14 -0.89
C GLU A 86 0.81 -3.99 -1.90
N ILE A 87 0.14 -5.03 -2.41
CA ILE A 87 0.72 -6.01 -3.35
C ILE A 87 0.20 -5.67 -4.74
N PHE A 88 1.11 -5.46 -5.68
CA PHE A 88 0.79 -5.22 -7.07
C PHE A 88 1.42 -6.33 -7.91
N ASP A 89 0.61 -7.28 -8.37
CA ASP A 89 1.04 -8.30 -9.35
C ASP A 89 0.50 -7.92 -10.73
N ASN A 90 1.41 -7.83 -11.71
CA ASN A 90 1.05 -7.53 -13.09
C ASN A 90 0.67 -8.84 -13.79
N VAL A 91 -0.61 -8.98 -14.09
CA VAL A 91 -1.15 -10.15 -14.80
C VAL A 91 -1.13 -9.88 -16.31
N PRO A 92 -0.67 -10.84 -17.15
CA PRO A 92 -0.74 -10.72 -18.61
C PRO A 92 -2.16 -10.44 -19.11
N HIS A 93 -2.29 -9.74 -20.23
CA HIS A 93 -3.58 -9.25 -20.73
C HIS A 93 -4.55 -10.39 -21.10
N GLU A 94 -4.01 -11.55 -21.47
CA GLU A 94 -4.74 -12.75 -21.84
C GLU A 94 -5.34 -13.49 -20.64
N MET A 95 -4.86 -13.19 -19.43
CA MET A 95 -5.27 -13.84 -18.20
C MET A 95 -6.24 -12.95 -17.42
N LYS A 96 -7.17 -13.60 -16.71
CA LYS A 96 -8.14 -12.92 -15.85
C LYS A 96 -8.11 -13.53 -14.46
N LEU A 97 -8.16 -12.67 -13.45
CA LEU A 97 -8.25 -13.10 -12.07
C LEU A 97 -9.62 -13.73 -11.84
N HIS A 98 -9.63 -15.00 -11.47
CA HIS A 98 -10.87 -15.74 -11.21
C HIS A 98 -11.26 -15.66 -9.72
N PHE A 99 -10.28 -15.82 -8.83
CA PHE A 99 -10.49 -15.83 -7.38
C PHE A 99 -9.16 -15.62 -6.66
N GLY A 100 -9.19 -15.13 -5.42
CA GLY A 100 -8.01 -14.96 -4.57
C GLY A 100 -8.37 -15.14 -3.10
N ILE A 101 -7.48 -15.80 -2.34
CA ILE A 101 -7.58 -15.96 -0.89
C ILE A 101 -6.27 -15.57 -0.24
N ASN A 102 -6.38 -14.95 0.94
CA ASN A 102 -5.26 -14.78 1.83
C ASN A 102 -5.37 -15.87 2.88
N LYS A 103 -4.32 -16.69 3.01
CA LYS A 103 -4.19 -17.69 4.08
C LYS A 103 -3.20 -17.20 5.12
#